data_AF-A0A0D0PBW0-F1
#
_entry.id   AF-A0A0D0PBW0-F1
#
_cell.length_a   1.000
_cell.length_b   1.000
_cell.length_c   1.000
_cell.angle_alpha   90.00
_cell.angle_beta   90.00
_cell.angle_gamma   90.00
#
_symmetry.space_group_name_H-M   'P 1'
#
loop_
_entity.id
_entity.type
_entity.pdbx_description
1 polymer ?
#
loop_
_entity_poly.entity_id
_entity_poly.type
_entity_poly.pdbx_seq_one_letter_code
_entity_poly.pdbx_strand_id
1 'polypeptide(L)'
;LKTQPPAEWAQLDKKARTDKLRESVIKFWSGSDVLLRQLGQERAGSIKDFLVDKGRLADDRVYFIDASLGQAESDGRVITPMHLDAE
;
A
#
# COMPACT_ATOMS: atom_id res chain seq x y z
N LEU A 1 -11.71 -8.67 -8.75
CA LEU A 1 -12.82 -8.74 -7.77
C LEU A 1 -13.55 -10.05 -8.02
N LYS A 2 -13.67 -10.94 -7.03
CA LYS A 2 -14.48 -12.16 -7.16
C LYS A 2 -15.97 -11.91 -6.86
N THR A 3 -16.37 -10.64 -6.72
CA THR A 3 -17.71 -10.19 -6.37
C THR A 3 -18.32 -9.41 -7.52
N GLN A 4 -19.57 -9.74 -7.85
CA GLN A 4 -20.35 -8.98 -8.82
C GLN A 4 -20.88 -7.68 -8.17
N PRO A 5 -21.06 -6.61 -8.96
CA PRO A 5 -21.73 -5.40 -8.48
C PRO A 5 -23.16 -5.71 -8.02
N PRO A 6 -23.66 -5.06 -6.96
CA PRO A 6 -25.06 -5.19 -6.53
C PRO A 6 -26.04 -4.89 -7.67
N ALA A 7 -27.13 -5.67 -7.76
CA ALA A 7 -28.11 -5.57 -8.84
C ALA A 7 -28.76 -4.18 -8.94
N GLU A 8 -28.96 -3.50 -7.81
CA GLU A 8 -29.47 -2.14 -7.71
C GLU A 8 -28.61 -1.09 -8.46
N TRP A 9 -27.33 -1.36 -8.71
CA TRP A 9 -26.48 -0.44 -9.47
C TRP A 9 -26.82 -0.39 -10.97
N ALA A 10 -27.57 -1.37 -11.47
CA ALA A 10 -28.08 -1.35 -12.84
C ALA A 10 -29.04 -0.18 -13.10
N GLN A 11 -29.69 0.33 -12.06
CA GLN A 11 -30.63 1.45 -12.12
C GLN A 11 -29.92 2.82 -12.08
N LEU A 12 -28.64 2.85 -11.70
CA LEU A 12 -27.85 4.08 -11.67
C LEU A 12 -27.46 4.52 -13.08
N ASP A 13 -27.30 5.84 -13.25
CA ASP A 13 -26.66 6.40 -14.43
C ASP A 13 -25.19 5.93 -14.55
N LYS A 14 -24.61 6.15 -15.74
CA LYS A 14 -23.26 5.69 -16.05
C LYS A 14 -22.20 6.27 -15.11
N LYS A 15 -22.32 7.54 -14.72
CA LYS A 15 -21.34 8.21 -13.86
C LYS A 15 -21.41 7.65 -12.45
N ALA A 16 -22.61 7.62 -11.86
CA ALA A 16 -22.84 7.08 -10.53
C ALA A 16 -22.40 5.61 -10.41
N ARG A 17 -22.66 4.80 -11.43
CA ARG A 17 -22.18 3.41 -11.49
C ARG A 17 -20.66 3.32 -11.55
N THR A 18 -20.02 4.16 -12.36
CA THR A 18 -18.55 4.18 -12.48
C THR A 18 -17.89 4.61 -11.17
N ASP A 19 -18.44 5.61 -10.50
CA ASP A 19 -17.92 6.11 -9.23
C ASP A 19 -18.05 5.04 -8.12
N LYS A 20 -19.18 4.35 -8.03
CA LYS A 20 -19.37 3.21 -7.10
C LYS A 20 -18.46 2.02 -7.39
N LEU A 21 -18.25 1.68 -8.66
CA LEU A 21 -17.30 0.63 -9.06
C LEU A 21 -15.89 0.99 -8.63
N ARG A 22 -15.45 2.23 -8.88
CA ARG A 22 -14.13 2.72 -8.45
C ARG A 22 -13.98 2.62 -6.93
N GLU A 23 -14.95 3.14 -6.18
CA GLU A 23 -14.94 3.11 -4.72
C GLU A 23 -14.85 1.67 -4.19
N SER A 24 -15.58 0.74 -4.80
CA SER A 24 -15.57 -0.67 -4.36
C SER A 24 -14.28 -1.40 -4.69
N VAL A 25 -13.63 -1.07 -5.81
CA VAL A 25 -12.27 -1.56 -6.10
C VAL A 25 -11.29 -1.04 -5.06
N ILE A 26 -11.35 0.25 -4.75
CA ILE A 26 -10.49 0.87 -3.72
C ILE A 26 -10.73 0.20 -2.37
N LYS A 27 -11.99 0.04 -1.95
CA LYS A 27 -12.37 -0.60 -0.69
C LYS A 27 -11.89 -2.04 -0.60
N PHE A 28 -11.98 -2.78 -1.70
CA PHE A 28 -11.51 -4.16 -1.75
C PHE A 28 -9.99 -4.24 -1.58
N TRP A 29 -9.23 -3.38 -2.27
CA TRP A 29 -7.77 -3.34 -2.13
C TRP A 29 -7.32 -2.83 -0.77
N SER A 30 -8.03 -1.85 -0.19
CA SER A 30 -7.71 -1.30 1.13
C SER A 30 -7.93 -2.29 2.27
N GLY A 31 -8.68 -3.38 2.03
CA GLY A 31 -8.85 -4.46 3.01
C GLY A 31 -7.87 -5.62 2.85
N SER A 32 -6.89 -5.51 1.93
CA SER A 32 -5.92 -6.59 1.67
C SER A 32 -4.55 -6.21 2.19
N ASP A 33 -4.17 -6.76 3.34
CA ASP A 33 -2.86 -6.50 3.97
C ASP A 33 -1.69 -6.82 3.03
N VAL A 34 -1.81 -7.85 2.20
CA VAL A 34 -0.80 -8.22 1.20
C VAL A 34 -0.65 -7.12 0.14
N LEU A 35 -1.77 -6.62 -0.42
CA LEU A 35 -1.72 -5.54 -1.41
C LEU A 35 -1.23 -4.23 -0.78
N LEU A 36 -1.62 -3.95 0.46
CA LEU A 36 -1.15 -2.79 1.20
C LEU A 36 0.35 -2.85 1.48
N ARG A 37 0.89 -4.04 1.83
CA ARG A 37 2.32 -4.26 2.00
C ARG A 37 3.08 -4.03 0.69
N GLN A 38 2.60 -4.59 -0.42
CA GLN A 38 3.19 -4.37 -1.74
C GLN A 38 3.20 -2.87 -2.10
N LEU A 39 2.06 -2.19 -1.93
CA LEU A 39 1.96 -0.74 -2.17
C LEU A 39 2.93 0.06 -1.29
N GLY A 40 3.10 -0.33 -0.02
CA GLY A 40 4.08 0.26 0.89
C GLY A 40 5.51 0.10 0.38
N GLN A 41 5.87 -1.09 -0.08
CA GLN A 41 7.19 -1.39 -0.65
C GLN A 41 7.46 -0.58 -1.94
N GLU A 42 6.49 -0.50 -2.86
CA GLU A 42 6.63 0.29 -4.09
C GLU A 42 6.81 1.79 -3.80
N ARG A 43 6.08 2.31 -2.80
CA ARG A 43 6.24 3.70 -2.34
C ARG A 43 7.60 3.95 -1.71
N ALA A 44 8.06 3.04 -0.86
CA ALA A 44 9.39 3.11 -0.26
C ALA A 44 10.48 3.10 -1.36
N GLY A 45 10.35 2.22 -2.36
CA GLY A 45 11.21 2.17 -3.55
C GLY A 45 11.25 3.51 -4.26
N SER A 46 10.09 4.09 -4.59
CA SER A 46 10.01 5.39 -5.26
C SER A 46 10.66 6.53 -4.45
N ILE A 47 10.56 6.48 -3.11
CA ILE A 47 11.23 7.44 -2.23
C ILE A 47 12.75 7.22 -2.26
N LYS A 48 13.22 5.98 -2.18
CA LYS A 48 14.65 5.64 -2.29
C LYS A 48 15.21 6.15 -3.63
N ASP A 49 14.54 5.86 -4.74
CA ASP A 49 14.94 6.32 -6.07
C ASP A 49 15.08 7.85 -6.11
N PHE A 50 14.10 8.58 -5.58
CA PHE A 50 14.18 10.04 -5.51
C PHE A 50 15.37 10.53 -4.67
N LEU A 51 15.60 9.92 -3.50
CA LEU A 51 16.68 10.26 -2.60
C LEU A 51 18.07 10.02 -3.22
N VAL A 52 18.22 8.93 -3.98
CA VAL A 52 19.47 8.60 -4.68
C VAL A 52 19.65 9.49 -5.91
N ASP A 53 18.66 9.55 -6.79
CA ASP A 53 18.78 10.24 -8.08
C ASP A 53 18.84 11.76 -7.95
N LYS A 54 17.98 12.33 -7.10
CA LYS A 54 17.86 13.78 -6.92
C LYS A 54 18.63 14.26 -5.70
N GLY A 55 18.57 13.52 -4.60
CA GLY A 55 19.25 13.86 -3.36
C GLY A 55 20.74 13.51 -3.33
N ARG A 56 21.24 12.74 -4.31
CA ARG A 56 22.64 12.28 -4.39
C ARG A 56 23.08 11.50 -3.15
N LEU A 57 22.14 10.86 -2.46
CA LEU A 57 22.47 9.92 -1.40
C LEU A 57 23.06 8.66 -2.03
N ALA A 58 24.05 8.09 -1.36
CA ALA A 58 24.60 6.80 -1.77
C ALA A 58 23.55 5.70 -1.54
N ASP A 59 23.39 4.82 -2.52
CA ASP A 59 22.34 3.79 -2.52
C ASP A 59 22.44 2.84 -1.31
N ASP A 60 23.68 2.50 -0.95
CA ASP A 60 24.07 1.64 0.16
C ASP A 60 23.79 2.24 1.55
N ARG A 61 23.33 3.49 1.61
CA ARG A 61 22.95 4.18 2.85
C ARG A 61 21.44 4.26 3.07
N VAL A 62 20.63 3.79 2.11
CA VAL A 62 19.16 3.82 2.20
C VAL A 62 18.64 2.40 2.31
N TYR A 63 18.30 2.02 3.55
CA TYR A 63 17.79 0.70 3.89
C TYR A 63 16.26 0.71 3.92
N PHE A 64 15.65 -0.38 3.46
CA PHE A 64 14.24 -0.62 3.69
C PHE A 64 14.04 -1.30 5.05
N ILE A 65 13.10 -0.79 5.83
CA ILE A 65 12.54 -1.49 6.98
C ILE A 65 11.29 -2.26 6.53
N ASP A 66 10.91 -3.33 7.23
CA ASP A 66 9.74 -4.11 6.83
C ASP A 66 8.47 -3.22 6.73
N ALA A 67 7.67 -3.45 5.69
CA ALA A 67 6.37 -2.82 5.45
C ALA A 67 5.20 -3.65 6.02
N SER A 68 5.47 -4.61 6.91
CA SER A 68 4.44 -5.37 7.61
C SER A 68 3.52 -4.46 8.41
N LEU A 69 2.21 -4.69 8.34
CA LEU A 69 1.25 -4.07 9.25
C LEU A 69 1.43 -4.70 10.64
N GLY A 70 2.09 -3.99 11.55
CA GLY A 70 2.28 -4.41 12.93
C GLY A 70 1.14 -3.93 13.83
N GLN A 71 0.91 -4.66 14.92
CA GLN A 71 0.01 -4.21 15.98
C GLN A 71 0.80 -3.31 16.94
N ALA A 72 0.22 -2.17 17.30
CA ALA A 72 0.83 -1.29 18.30
C ALA A 72 0.74 -1.94 19.69
N GLU A 73 1.83 -1.85 20.44
CA GLU A 73 1.89 -2.19 21.86
C GLU A 73 1.02 -1.23 22.68
N SER A 74 0.84 -1.53 23.96
CA SER A 74 0.03 -0.71 24.86
C SER A 74 0.52 0.74 25.00
N ASP A 75 1.79 1.00 24.67
CA ASP A 75 2.42 2.32 24.66
C ASP A 75 2.38 3.01 23.28
N GLY A 76 1.73 2.41 22.29
CA GLY A 76 1.60 2.92 20.92
C GLY A 76 2.80 2.64 20.01
N ARG A 77 3.87 1.99 20.50
CA ARG A 77 5.01 1.62 19.66
C ARG A 77 4.68 0.41 18.80
N VAL A 78 5.23 0.36 17.58
CA VAL A 78 5.11 -0.79 16.68
C VAL A 78 6.49 -1.42 16.53
N ILE A 79 6.64 -2.67 16.95
CA ILE A 79 7.88 -3.44 16.75
C ILE A 79 7.95 -3.83 15.28
N THR A 80 9.00 -3.36 14.59
CA THR A 80 9.22 -3.65 13.16
C THR A 80 10.53 -4.43 13.03
N PRO A 81 10.52 -5.64 12.44
CA PRO A 81 11.76 -6.36 12.17
C PRO A 81 12.58 -5.58 11.12
N MET A 82 13.85 -5.33 11.45
CA MET A 82 14.81 -4.77 10.51
C MET A 82 15.48 -5.92 9.76
N HIS A 83 15.16 -6.07 8.48
CA HIS A 83 15.90 -6.96 7.60
C HIS A 83 17.09 -6.17 7.04
N LEU A 84 18.25 -6.38 7.65
CA LEU A 84 19.52 -6.03 7.02
C LEU A 84 19.82 -7.18 6.07
N ASP A 85 19.58 -6.99 4.77
CA ASP A 85 20.02 -7.95 3.74
C ASP A 85 21.56 -7.94 3.74
N ALA A 86 22.17 -8.61 4.72
CA ALA A 86 23.57 -9.01 4.68
C ALA A 86 23.61 -10.31 3.87
N GLU A 87 24.38 -10.29 2.79
CA GLU A 87 24.54 -11.36 1.77
C GLU A 87 24.44 -12.80 2.28
#